data_AF-A0A7J9RPQ0-F1
#
_entry.id   AF-A0A7J9RPQ0-F1
#
_cell.length_a   1.000
_cell.length_b   1.000
_cell.length_c   1.000
_cell.angle_alpha   90.00
_cell.angle_beta   90.00
_cell.angle_gamma   90.00
#
_symmetry.space_group_name_H-M   'P 1'
#
loop_
_entity.id
_entity.type
_entity.pdbx_description
1 polymer ?
#
loop_
_entity_poly.entity_id
_entity_poly.type
_entity_poly.pdbx_seq_one_letter_code
_entity_poly.pdbx_strand_id
1 'polypeptide(L)' 'MRFILEGIREYKRERAARLYKERRVSIDGAAELAGLTVREMVNYLIRKGYKSNYSYDDLEKEMALFKKGSAID' A
#
# COMPACT_ATOMS: atom_id res chain seq x y z
N MET A 1 -10.10 -20.69 15.60
CA MET A 1 -10.05 -20.19 14.20
C MET A 1 -9.39 -18.80 14.02
N ARG A 2 -9.48 -17.88 15.00
CA ARG A 2 -9.03 -16.47 14.83
C ARG A 2 -7.56 -16.31 14.39
N PHE A 3 -6.64 -17.11 14.94
CA PHE A 3 -5.21 -17.04 14.61
C PHE A 3 -4.89 -17.44 13.17
N ILE A 4 -5.61 -18.43 12.61
CA ILE A 4 -5.40 -18.89 11.23
C ILE A 4 -5.80 -17.79 10.24
N LEU A 5 -6.95 -17.15 10.49
CA LEU A 5 -7.43 -16.06 9.64
C LEU A 5 -6.51 -14.83 9.69
N GLU A 6 -5.96 -14.51 10.87
CA GLU A 6 -4.97 -13.43 10.97
C GLU A 6 -3.67 -13.78 10.24
N GLY A 7 -3.19 -15.02 10.38
CA GLY A 7 -1.99 -15.48 9.66
C GLY A 7 -2.15 -15.41 8.15
N ILE A 8 -3.31 -15.80 7.61
CA ILE A 8 -3.59 -15.68 6.17
C ILE A 8 -3.63 -14.21 5.72
N ARG A 9 -4.25 -13.32 6.50
CA ARG A 9 -4.27 -11.89 6.20
C ARG A 9 -2.87 -11.31 6.18
N GLU A 10 -2.07 -11.63 7.21
CA GLU A 10 -0.72 -11.12 7.31
C GLU A 10 0.18 -11.65 6.19
N TYR A 11 0.07 -12.93 5.84
CA TYR A 11 0.78 -13.51 4.70
C TYR A 11 0.47 -12.79 3.38
N LYS A 12 -0.80 -12.42 3.14
CA LYS A 12 -1.19 -11.65 1.95
C LYS A 12 -0.54 -10.26 1.93
N ARG A 13 -0.53 -9.56 3.06
CA ARG A 13 0.09 -8.23 3.21
C ARG A 13 1.59 -8.29 3.00
N GLU A 14 2.27 -9.27 3.59
CA GLU A 14 3.72 -9.45 3.43
C GLU A 14 4.09 -9.76 1.98
N ARG A 15 3.32 -10.64 1.32
CA ARG A 15 3.52 -10.96 -0.09
C ARG A 15 3.33 -9.73 -0.98
N ALA A 16 2.29 -8.94 -0.76
CA ALA A 16 2.03 -7.72 -1.51
C ALA A 16 3.16 -6.68 -1.30
N ALA A 17 3.60 -6.49 -0.06
CA ALA A 17 4.73 -5.61 0.27
C ALA A 17 6.03 -6.03 -0.45
N ARG A 18 6.31 -7.34 -0.50
CA ARG A 18 7.48 -7.86 -1.22
C ARG A 18 7.40 -7.57 -2.72
N LEU A 19 6.25 -7.82 -3.35
CA LEU A 19 6.06 -7.56 -4.78
C LEU A 19 6.21 -6.06 -5.11
N TYR A 20 5.70 -5.18 -4.26
CA TYR A 20 5.91 -3.74 -4.39
C TYR A 20 7.40 -3.38 -4.32
N LYS A 21 8.13 -3.91 -3.32
CA LYS A 21 9.57 -3.66 -3.15
C LYS A 21 10.40 -4.16 -4.34
N GLU A 22 10.01 -5.29 -4.90
CA GLU A 22 10.61 -5.87 -6.11
C GLU A 22 10.22 -5.10 -7.40
N ARG A 23 9.45 -3.99 -7.28
CA ARG A 23 8.91 -3.19 -8.39
C ARG A 23 8.08 -4.01 -9.39
N ARG A 24 7.45 -5.08 -8.92
CA ARG A 24 6.59 -5.95 -9.73
C ARG A 24 5.15 -5.48 -9.80
N VAL A 25 4.74 -4.68 -8.82
CA VAL A 25 3.43 -4.04 -8.74
C VAL A 25 3.59 -2.60 -8.27
N SER A 26 2.64 -1.74 -8.63
CA SER A 26 2.48 -0.41 -8.07
C SER A 26 1.94 -0.46 -6.63
N ILE A 27 1.88 0.69 -5.94
CA ILE A 27 1.39 0.75 -4.56
C ILE A 27 -0.11 0.44 -4.47
N ASP A 28 -0.89 0.86 -5.45
CA ASP A 28 -2.30 0.53 -5.66
C ASP A 28 -2.51 -0.97 -5.90
N GLY A 29 -1.73 -1.59 -6.80
CA GLY A 29 -1.78 -3.04 -7.01
C GLY A 29 -1.38 -3.85 -5.79
N ALA A 30 -0.42 -3.36 -5.00
CA ALA A 30 -0.06 -4.00 -3.72
C ALA A 30 -1.20 -3.90 -2.69
N ALA A 31 -1.87 -2.75 -2.61
CA ALA A 31 -3.00 -2.55 -1.71
C ALA A 31 -4.17 -3.49 -2.07
N GLU A 32 -4.50 -3.60 -3.35
CA GLU A 32 -5.53 -4.53 -3.85
C GLU A 32 -5.20 -5.99 -3.49
N LEU A 33 -3.98 -6.45 -3.77
CA LEU A 33 -3.52 -7.80 -3.44
C LEU A 33 -3.57 -8.10 -1.93
N ALA A 34 -3.35 -7.08 -1.10
CA ALA A 34 -3.40 -7.18 0.36
C ALA A 34 -4.84 -7.05 0.92
N GLY A 35 -5.83 -6.67 0.10
CA GLY A 35 -7.17 -6.33 0.55
C GLY A 35 -7.18 -5.09 1.46
N LEU A 36 -6.33 -4.12 1.15
CA LEU A 36 -6.13 -2.87 1.89
C LEU A 36 -6.43 -1.68 1.00
N THR A 37 -6.72 -0.53 1.60
CA THR A 37 -6.60 0.75 0.91
C THR A 37 -5.13 1.11 0.67
N VAL A 38 -4.86 1.99 -0.30
CA VAL A 38 -3.50 2.50 -0.56
C VAL A 38 -2.87 3.07 0.71
N ARG A 39 -3.63 3.85 1.48
CA ARG A 39 -3.19 4.44 2.75
C ARG A 39 -2.79 3.37 3.78
N GLU A 40 -3.60 2.31 3.91
CA GLU A 40 -3.29 1.20 4.82
C GLU A 40 -2.06 0.41 4.36
N MET A 41 -1.90 0.20 3.05
CA MET A 41 -0.72 -0.47 2.50
C MET A 41 0.56 0.32 2.78
N VAL A 42 0.51 1.65 2.67
CA VAL A 42 1.65 2.51 2.98
C VAL A 42 1.97 2.46 4.47
N ASN A 43 0.97 2.61 5.33
CA ASN A 43 1.15 2.49 6.77
C ASN A 43 1.74 1.12 7.14
N TYR A 44 1.33 0.06 6.45
CA TYR A 44 1.87 -1.28 6.62
C TYR A 44 3.36 -1.34 6.24
N LEU A 45 3.75 -0.77 5.10
CA LEU A 45 5.14 -0.69 4.66
C LEU A 45 6.02 0.06 5.66
N ILE A 46 5.56 1.22 6.15
CA ILE A 46 6.27 2.03 7.15
C ILE A 46 6.47 1.22 8.44
N ARG A 47 5.40 0.60 8.96
CA ARG A 47 5.44 -0.20 10.20
C ARG A 47 6.38 -1.40 10.11
N LYS A 48 6.48 -2.02 8.93
CA LYS A 48 7.36 -3.16 8.68
C LYS A 48 8.82 -2.74 8.40
N GLY A 49 9.12 -1.44 8.47
CA GLY A 49 10.48 -0.92 8.28
C GLY A 49 10.93 -0.97 6.82
N TYR A 50 10.01 -1.09 5.86
CA TYR A 50 10.36 -0.93 4.47
C TYR A 50 10.74 0.53 4.25
N LYS A 51 12.04 0.80 4.12
CA LYS A 51 12.56 2.08 3.62
C LYS A 51 12.13 2.21 2.16
N SER A 52 10.92 2.69 1.96
CA SER A 52 10.50 3.17 0.66
C SER A 52 11.13 4.55 0.45
N ASN A 53 11.60 4.84 -0.76
CA ASN A 53 11.85 6.23 -1.17
C ASN A 53 10.53 7.04 -1.27
N TYR A 54 9.40 6.37 -1.08
CA TYR A 54 8.05 6.91 -1.12
C TYR A 54 7.61 7.24 0.32
N SER A 55 7.70 8.52 0.66
CA SER A 55 7.26 9.06 1.95
C SER A 55 5.73 9.15 2.01
N TYR A 56 5.20 9.25 3.23
CA TYR A 56 3.82 9.68 3.43
C TYR A 56 3.52 11.01 2.70
N ASP A 57 4.51 11.90 2.64
CA ASP A 57 4.41 13.18 1.93
C ASP A 57 4.27 13.02 0.41
N ASP A 58 4.87 11.97 -0.18
CA ASP A 58 4.75 11.73 -1.61
C ASP A 58 3.33 11.26 -1.98
N LEU A 59 2.69 10.50 -1.08
CA LEU A 59 1.27 10.13 -1.22
C LEU A 59 0.34 11.30 -1.06
N GLU A 60 0.56 12.17 -0.07
CA GLU A 60 -0.29 13.35 0.08
C GLU A 60 -0.23 14.25 -1.16
N LYS A 61 0.97 14.41 -1.75
CA LYS A 61 1.15 15.15 -3.00
C LYS A 61 0.43 14.49 -4.17
N GLU A 62 0.54 13.17 -4.34
CA GLU A 62 -0.20 12.45 -5.39
C GLU A 62 -1.72 12.53 -5.20
N MET A 63 -2.22 12.36 -3.98
CA MET A 63 -3.65 12.48 -3.69
C MET A 63 -4.18 13.90 -3.94
N ALA A 64 -3.38 14.93 -3.62
CA ALA A 64 -3.71 16.31 -3.92
C ALA A 64 -3.75 16.60 -5.42
N LEU A 65 -2.83 16.01 -6.19
CA LEU A 65 -2.81 16.11 -7.65
C LEU A 65 -4.02 15.39 -8.28
N PHE A 66 -4.37 14.19 -7.80
CA PHE A 66 -5.56 13.47 -8.24
C PHE A 66 -6.85 14.27 -7.98
N LYS A 67 -7.03 14.82 -6.77
CA LYS A 67 -8.20 15.66 -6.44
C LYS A 67 -8.31 16.91 -7.33
N LYS A 68 -7.18 17.46 -7.76
CA LYS A 68 -7.15 18.67 -8.59
C LYS A 68 -7.41 18.36 -10.07
N GLY A 69 -7.04 17.17 -10.54
CA GLY A 69 -7.33 16.70 -11.91
C GLY A 69 -8.80 16.30 -12.12
N SER A 70 -9.48 15.77 -11.10
CA SER A 70 -10.91 15.39 -11.17
C SER A 70 -11.89 16.58 -11.06
N ALA A 71 -11.39 17.81 -10.99
CA ALA A 71 -12.20 19.04 -10.95
C ALA A 71 -12.21 19.78 -12.31
N ILE A 72 -11.69 19.14 -13.36
CA ILE A 72 -11.76 19.61 -14.74
C ILE A 72 -12.51 18.54 -15.54
N ASP A 73 -13.80 18.40 -15.26
CA ASP A 73 -14.82 17.82 -16.13
C ASP A 73 -16.13 18.61 -15.91
#